data_AF-R1C7M1-F1
#
_entry.id   AF-R1C7M1-F1
#
_cell.length_a   1.000
_cell.length_b   1.000
_cell.length_c   1.000
_cell.angle_alpha   90.00
_cell.angle_beta   90.00
_cell.angle_gamma   90.00
#
_symmetry.space_group_name_H-M   'P 1'
#
loop_
_entity.id
_entity.type
_entity.pdbx_description
1 polymer ?
#
loop_
_entity_poly.entity_id
_entity_poly.type
_entity_poly.pdbx_seq_one_letter_code
_entity_poly.pdbx_strand_id
1 'polypeptide(L)'
;MVDIYRRLAPALPGRIGAREALLRVGFKEVQPTRPWLYNMTAAPPELLARKDVLFGGLLASAGAGAQFGGQVTDYEHGLSFATVHGSAHMVPTFRPRAALTLLRHVVENSTFAPPVPSDAALAAMGGPEFDGFLDKWVAAAAGPDYVGKRGRRR
;
A
#
# COMPACT_ATOMS: atom_id res chain seq x y z
N MET A 1 -14.94 -34.16 0.63
CA MET A 1 -14.87 -33.21 -0.51
C MET A 1 -13.96 -32.00 -0.22
N VAL A 2 -12.93 -32.15 0.64
CA VAL A 2 -11.98 -31.08 1.02
C VAL A 2 -10.53 -31.43 0.61
N ASP A 3 -10.32 -32.63 0.06
CA ASP A 3 -8.99 -33.23 -0.11
C ASP A 3 -8.41 -33.15 -1.54
N ILE A 4 -9.18 -32.59 -2.49
CA ILE A 4 -8.73 -32.39 -3.88
C ILE A 4 -7.87 -31.12 -4.01
N TYR A 5 -8.16 -30.07 -3.25
CA TYR A 5 -7.42 -28.80 -3.33
C TYR A 5 -5.98 -28.90 -2.79
N ARG A 6 -5.71 -29.82 -1.84
CA ARG A 6 -4.36 -29.99 -1.27
C ARG A 6 -3.42 -30.82 -2.16
N ARG A 7 -3.97 -31.65 -3.06
CA ARG A 7 -3.20 -32.56 -3.93
C ARG A 7 -2.89 -32.00 -5.32
N LEU A 8 -3.60 -30.98 -5.80
CA LEU A 8 -3.40 -30.42 -7.15
C LEU A 8 -2.52 -29.15 -7.20
N ALA A 9 -2.07 -28.64 -6.06
CA ALA A 9 -1.29 -27.40 -6.01
C ALA A 9 0.14 -27.45 -6.61
N PRO A 10 0.87 -28.59 -6.74
CA PRO A 10 2.24 -28.53 -7.23
C PRO A 10 2.42 -28.69 -8.75
N ALA A 11 1.38 -28.56 -9.60
CA ALA A 11 1.51 -28.89 -11.03
C ALA A 11 0.96 -27.85 -12.02
N LEU A 12 1.19 -26.55 -11.81
CA LEU A 12 1.06 -25.54 -12.88
C LEU A 12 2.32 -24.65 -12.96
N PRO A 13 3.22 -24.89 -13.94
CA PRO A 13 4.27 -23.95 -14.27
C PRO A 13 3.60 -22.76 -14.97
N GLY A 14 3.22 -21.71 -14.23
CA GLY A 14 2.61 -20.55 -14.89
C GLY A 14 2.12 -19.37 -14.08
N ARG A 15 1.83 -19.47 -12.77
CA ARG A 15 1.43 -18.30 -11.96
C ARG A 15 1.79 -18.46 -10.49
N ILE A 16 3.08 -18.30 -10.21
CA ILE A 16 3.51 -17.98 -8.85
C ILE A 16 3.03 -16.55 -8.57
N GLY A 17 2.24 -16.33 -7.51
CA GLY A 17 1.83 -14.99 -7.12
C GLY A 17 3.07 -14.13 -6.82
N ALA A 18 3.06 -12.82 -7.11
CA ALA A 18 4.25 -11.98 -6.93
C ALA A 18 4.87 -12.07 -5.52
N ARG A 19 4.03 -12.25 -4.49
CA ARG A 19 4.47 -12.50 -3.11
C ARG A 19 5.18 -13.85 -2.94
N GLU A 20 4.66 -14.92 -3.54
CA GLU A 20 5.28 -16.25 -3.50
C GLU A 20 6.59 -16.31 -4.29
N ALA A 21 6.72 -15.50 -5.35
CA ALA A 21 7.98 -15.34 -6.06
C ALA A 21 9.00 -14.65 -5.16
N LEU A 22 8.58 -13.64 -4.40
CA LEU A 22 9.44 -12.92 -3.48
C LEU A 22 9.90 -13.79 -2.29
N LEU A 23 9.04 -14.67 -1.77
CA LEU A 23 9.44 -15.66 -0.76
C LEU A 23 10.53 -16.62 -1.26
N ARG A 24 10.57 -16.91 -2.56
CA ARG A 24 11.63 -17.74 -3.16
C ARG A 24 12.98 -17.01 -3.29
N VAL A 25 12.99 -15.67 -3.26
CA VAL A 25 14.23 -14.90 -3.20
C VAL A 25 14.97 -15.14 -1.88
N GLY A 26 14.23 -15.48 -0.81
CA GLY A 26 14.80 -15.89 0.48
C GLY A 26 15.29 -14.75 1.37
N PHE A 27 15.00 -13.49 1.02
CA PHE A 27 15.29 -12.35 1.89
C PHE A 27 14.38 -12.35 3.12
N LYS A 28 14.94 -12.02 4.29
CA LYS A 28 14.17 -11.98 5.52
C LYS A 28 13.30 -10.74 5.56
N GLU A 29 12.13 -10.89 6.18
CA GLU A 29 11.25 -9.77 6.50
C GLU A 29 11.87 -8.90 7.59
N VAL A 30 11.89 -7.58 7.36
CA VAL A 30 12.42 -6.56 8.28
C VAL A 30 11.29 -5.79 8.95
N GLN A 31 10.17 -5.61 8.24
CA GLN A 31 8.94 -5.05 8.79
C GLN A 31 7.74 -5.88 8.33
N PRO A 32 6.81 -6.20 9.23
CA PRO A 32 5.66 -6.99 8.88
C PRO A 32 4.69 -6.23 7.99
N THR A 33 3.75 -6.99 7.44
CA THR A 33 2.76 -6.47 6.51
C THR A 33 1.90 -5.43 7.20
N ARG A 34 1.86 -4.23 6.65
CA ARG A 34 1.13 -3.09 7.23
C ARG A 34 0.51 -2.20 6.16
N PRO A 35 -0.55 -1.46 6.49
CA PRO A 35 -1.21 -0.60 5.50
C PRO A 35 -0.28 0.56 5.12
N TRP A 36 -0.33 0.97 3.86
CA TRP A 36 0.20 2.26 3.42
C TRP A 36 -0.95 3.13 2.94
N LEU A 37 -0.82 4.43 3.15
CA LEU A 37 -1.86 5.41 2.85
C LEU A 37 -1.41 6.34 1.72
N TYR A 38 -2.38 6.93 1.03
CA TYR A 38 -2.13 8.01 0.07
C TYR A 38 -3.14 9.14 0.29
N ASN A 39 -2.77 10.34 -0.14
CA ASN A 39 -3.66 11.48 -0.04
C ASN A 39 -4.61 11.54 -1.25
N MET A 40 -5.90 11.35 -1.00
CA MET A 40 -6.96 11.55 -1.97
C MET A 40 -7.32 13.04 -2.01
N THR A 41 -6.45 13.86 -2.61
CA THR A 41 -6.74 15.26 -2.93
C THR A 41 -7.50 15.34 -4.26
N ALA A 42 -8.51 16.22 -4.34
CA ALA A 42 -9.28 16.42 -5.57
C ALA A 42 -8.37 16.75 -6.76
N ALA A 43 -8.69 16.18 -7.93
CA ALA A 43 -7.92 16.45 -9.14
C ALA A 43 -8.25 17.86 -9.66
N PRO A 44 -7.27 18.59 -10.21
CA PRO A 44 -7.55 19.89 -10.81
C PRO A 44 -8.42 19.70 -12.07
N PRO A 45 -9.39 20.61 -12.33
CA PRO A 45 -10.28 20.50 -13.50
C PRO A 45 -9.53 20.36 -14.83
N GLU A 46 -8.36 20.99 -14.96
CA GLU A 46 -7.52 20.95 -16.16
C GLU A 46 -6.91 19.56 -16.39
N LEU A 47 -6.70 18.77 -15.33
CA LEU A 47 -6.29 17.38 -15.47
C LEU A 47 -7.47 16.51 -15.94
N LEU A 48 -8.66 16.73 -15.36
CA LEU A 48 -9.86 16.00 -15.73
C LEU A 48 -10.26 16.27 -17.19
N ALA A 49 -10.14 17.52 -17.66
CA ALA A 49 -10.46 17.90 -19.04
C ALA A 49 -9.51 17.28 -20.08
N ARG A 50 -8.27 16.91 -19.69
CA ARG A 50 -7.27 16.35 -20.60
C ARG A 50 -7.21 14.83 -20.60
N LYS A 51 -7.81 14.17 -19.61
CA LYS A 51 -7.72 12.72 -19.43
C LYS A 51 -9.00 12.05 -19.87
N ASP A 52 -8.84 10.84 -20.38
CA ASP A 52 -9.96 9.96 -20.71
C ASP A 52 -10.77 9.67 -19.44
N VAL A 53 -12.09 9.53 -19.57
CA VAL A 53 -13.01 9.21 -18.47
C VAL A 53 -12.64 7.89 -17.77
N LEU A 54 -12.05 6.94 -18.51
CA LEU A 54 -11.61 5.65 -17.97
C LEU A 54 -10.26 5.74 -17.23
N PHE A 55 -9.53 6.85 -17.35
CA PHE A 55 -8.28 7.05 -16.63
C PHE A 55 -8.57 7.44 -15.18
N GLY A 56 -8.33 6.50 -14.26
CA GLY A 56 -8.45 6.71 -12.82
C GLY A 56 -9.84 7.18 -12.41
N GLY A 57 -10.85 6.31 -12.48
CA GLY A 57 -12.27 6.66 -12.26
C GLY A 57 -12.60 7.40 -10.96
N LEU A 58 -11.70 7.42 -9.97
CA LEU A 58 -11.83 8.19 -8.72
C LEU A 58 -11.18 9.59 -8.77
N LEU A 59 -10.62 10.01 -9.90
CA LEU A 59 -10.00 11.33 -10.05
C LEU A 59 -11.04 12.45 -9.92
N ALA A 60 -12.25 12.23 -10.43
CA ALA A 60 -13.35 13.19 -10.33
C ALA A 60 -13.96 13.29 -8.92
N SER A 61 -13.65 12.35 -8.01
CA SER A 61 -14.17 12.37 -6.65
C SER A 61 -13.61 13.52 -5.83
N ALA A 62 -14.42 14.00 -4.87
CA ALA A 62 -14.02 14.97 -3.88
C ALA A 62 -12.80 14.49 -3.06
N GLY A 63 -12.08 15.45 -2.48
CA GLY A 63 -10.94 15.13 -1.63
C GLY A 63 -11.40 14.45 -0.34
N ALA A 64 -10.79 13.32 0.01
CA ALA A 64 -11.14 12.50 1.17
C ALA A 64 -9.98 12.33 2.17
N GLY A 65 -8.90 13.11 2.03
CA GLY A 65 -7.73 13.04 2.91
C GLY A 65 -6.94 11.74 2.73
N ALA A 66 -6.33 11.25 3.80
CA ALA A 66 -5.57 10.00 3.76
C ALA A 66 -6.51 8.81 3.55
N GLN A 67 -6.20 7.97 2.57
CA GLN A 67 -6.99 6.82 2.17
C GLN A 67 -6.12 5.58 2.07
N PHE A 68 -6.71 4.42 2.31
CA PHE A 68 -6.04 3.13 2.22
C PHE A 68 -5.53 2.85 0.79
N GLY A 69 -4.21 2.79 0.62
CA GLY A 69 -3.54 2.52 -0.65
C GLY A 69 -3.34 1.03 -0.90
N GLY A 70 -3.10 0.26 0.16
CA GLY A 70 -2.86 -1.18 0.11
C GLY A 70 -1.98 -1.60 1.28
N GLN A 71 -1.35 -2.77 1.15
CA GLN A 71 -0.43 -3.33 2.14
C GLN A 71 1.01 -3.27 1.62
N VAL A 72 1.97 -3.08 2.52
CA VAL A 72 3.41 -3.12 2.24
C VAL A 72 4.12 -4.04 3.24
N THR A 73 5.10 -4.79 2.75
CA THR A 73 6.01 -5.62 3.55
C THR A 73 7.44 -5.26 3.14
N ASP A 74 8.33 -5.05 4.12
CA ASP A 74 9.73 -4.71 3.83
C ASP A 74 10.65 -5.90 4.15
N TYR A 75 11.64 -6.10 3.30
CA TYR A 75 12.62 -7.17 3.36
C TYR A 75 14.04 -6.61 3.41
N GLU A 76 15.01 -7.49 3.65
CA GLU A 76 16.43 -7.16 3.56
C GLU A 76 16.80 -6.56 2.18
N HIS A 77 17.93 -5.86 2.15
CA HIS A 77 18.50 -5.26 0.94
C HIS A 77 17.62 -4.16 0.29
N GLY A 78 16.74 -3.53 1.07
CA GLY A 78 15.91 -2.42 0.60
C GLY A 78 14.78 -2.84 -0.34
N LEU A 79 14.39 -4.11 -0.31
CA LEU A 79 13.28 -4.64 -1.10
C LEU A 79 11.96 -4.45 -0.35
N SER A 80 11.00 -3.75 -0.95
CA SER A 80 9.62 -3.65 -0.45
C SER A 80 8.64 -4.30 -1.42
N PHE A 81 7.73 -5.09 -0.90
CA PHE A 81 6.58 -5.61 -1.64
C PHE A 81 5.34 -4.82 -1.29
N ALA A 82 4.82 -4.03 -2.24
CA ALA A 82 3.61 -3.23 -2.06
C ALA A 82 2.47 -3.73 -2.95
N THR A 83 1.27 -3.79 -2.37
CA THR A 83 0.01 -4.03 -3.09
C THR A 83 -0.73 -2.71 -3.26
N VAL A 84 -1.54 -2.62 -4.32
CA VAL A 84 -2.40 -1.44 -4.56
C VAL A 84 -3.86 -1.89 -4.59
N HIS A 85 -4.62 -1.45 -3.60
CA HIS A 85 -6.00 -1.84 -3.43
C HIS A 85 -6.88 -1.34 -4.58
N GLY A 86 -7.68 -2.26 -5.14
CA GLY A 86 -8.61 -1.99 -6.23
C GLY A 86 -7.93 -1.53 -7.52
N SER A 87 -6.71 -2.01 -7.77
CA SER A 87 -6.00 -1.87 -9.04
C SER A 87 -5.90 -3.21 -9.77
N ALA A 88 -5.88 -3.16 -11.10
CA ALA A 88 -5.50 -4.29 -11.94
C ALA A 88 -4.03 -4.16 -12.41
N HIS A 89 -3.67 -4.80 -13.52
CA HIS A 89 -2.30 -4.84 -14.07
C HIS A 89 -1.68 -3.45 -14.30
N MET A 90 -2.46 -2.48 -14.80
CA MET A 90 -1.96 -1.13 -15.07
C MET A 90 -2.26 -0.19 -13.91
N VAL A 91 -1.48 -0.32 -12.83
CA VAL A 91 -1.67 0.47 -11.60
C VAL A 91 -1.78 1.97 -11.83
N PRO A 92 -0.90 2.62 -12.62
CA PRO A 92 -1.01 4.06 -12.87
C PRO A 92 -2.27 4.47 -13.62
N THR A 93 -2.88 3.57 -14.39
CA THR A 93 -4.13 3.83 -15.13
C THR A 93 -5.34 3.76 -14.22
N PHE A 94 -5.42 2.74 -13.36
CA PHE A 94 -6.60 2.52 -12.50
C PHE A 94 -6.55 3.32 -11.21
N ARG A 95 -5.36 3.49 -10.63
CA ARG A 95 -5.12 4.16 -9.34
C ARG A 95 -4.01 5.21 -9.44
N PRO A 96 -4.14 6.24 -10.31
CA PRO A 96 -3.07 7.20 -10.60
C PRO A 96 -2.53 7.94 -9.37
N ARG A 97 -3.40 8.31 -8.42
CA ARG A 97 -2.97 8.97 -7.17
C ARG A 97 -2.10 8.06 -6.30
N ALA A 98 -2.55 6.82 -6.10
CA ALA A 98 -1.85 5.83 -5.30
C ALA A 98 -0.52 5.43 -5.97
N ALA A 99 -0.53 5.25 -7.30
CA ALA A 99 0.67 4.98 -8.09
C ALA A 99 1.70 6.11 -7.99
N LEU A 100 1.26 7.37 -8.06
CA LEU A 100 2.13 8.53 -7.91
C LEU A 100 2.77 8.58 -6.51
N THR A 101 2.02 8.28 -5.45
CA THR A 101 2.56 8.18 -4.09
C THR A 101 3.65 7.11 -4.01
N LEU A 102 3.42 5.91 -4.55
CA LEU A 102 4.44 4.86 -4.56
C LEU A 102 5.70 5.27 -5.34
N LEU A 103 5.53 5.84 -6.54
CA LEU A 103 6.66 6.32 -7.35
C LEU A 103 7.45 7.41 -6.62
N ARG A 104 6.78 8.31 -5.91
CA ARG A 104 7.45 9.34 -5.11
C ARG A 104 8.35 8.70 -4.04
N HIS A 105 7.85 7.73 -3.28
CA HIS A 105 8.66 7.03 -2.27
C HIS A 105 9.88 6.35 -2.86
N VAL A 106 9.74 5.71 -4.03
CA VAL A 106 10.87 5.08 -4.73
C VAL A 106 11.90 6.11 -5.17
N VAL A 107 11.47 7.22 -5.77
CA VAL A 107 12.39 8.27 -6.27
C VAL A 107 13.07 9.03 -5.13
N GLU A 108 12.36 9.27 -4.03
CA GLU A 108 12.88 9.97 -2.85
C GLU A 108 13.62 9.05 -1.88
N ASN A 109 13.65 7.74 -2.16
CA ASN A 109 14.20 6.71 -1.27
C ASN A 109 13.64 6.80 0.16
N SER A 110 12.31 6.93 0.28
CA SER A 110 11.60 7.04 1.56
C SER A 110 10.71 5.82 1.82
N THR A 111 10.33 5.62 3.08
CA THR A 111 9.51 4.48 3.50
C THR A 111 8.04 4.68 3.15
N PHE A 112 7.35 3.60 2.76
CA PHE A 112 5.95 3.65 2.35
C PHE A 112 4.95 3.78 3.53
N ALA A 113 5.34 3.35 4.72
CA ALA A 113 4.51 3.38 5.92
C ALA A 113 5.38 3.40 7.19
N PRO A 114 4.89 3.97 8.31
CA PRO A 114 5.60 3.92 9.58
C PRO A 114 5.83 2.47 10.01
N PRO A 115 6.93 2.17 10.70
CA PRO A 115 7.19 0.83 11.20
C PRO A 115 6.11 0.39 12.20
N VAL A 116 5.94 -0.92 12.35
CA VAL A 116 5.07 -1.51 13.37
C VAL A 116 5.88 -2.50 14.22
N PRO A 117 5.49 -2.70 15.50
CA PRO A 117 6.07 -3.76 16.31
C PRO A 117 5.85 -5.14 15.68
N SER A 118 6.68 -6.11 16.09
CA SER A 118 6.49 -7.51 15.70
C SER A 118 5.13 -8.05 16.15
N ASP A 119 4.61 -9.07 15.46
CA ASP A 119 3.34 -9.72 15.82
C ASP A 119 3.31 -10.20 17.28
N ALA A 120 4.43 -10.72 17.79
CA ALA A 120 4.55 -11.15 19.18
C ALA A 120 4.45 -9.97 20.16
N ALA A 121 5.01 -8.82 19.81
CA ALA A 121 4.91 -7.61 20.62
C ALA A 121 3.49 -7.04 20.59
N LEU A 122 2.84 -7.00 19.42
CA LEU A 122 1.44 -6.56 19.30
C LEU A 122 0.49 -7.48 20.08
N ALA A 123 0.71 -8.81 20.02
CA ALA A 123 -0.09 -9.79 20.75
C ALA A 123 0.11 -9.71 22.28
N ALA A 124 1.24 -9.18 22.74
CA ALA A 124 1.54 -8.98 24.16
C ALA A 124 0.94 -7.68 24.73
N MET A 125 0.50 -6.74 23.87
CA MET A 125 -0.08 -5.49 24.32
C MET A 125 -1.46 -5.71 24.93
N GLY A 126 -1.75 -4.99 26.02
CA GLY A 126 -3.11 -4.90 26.54
C GLY A 126 -4.00 -4.06 25.61
N GLY A 127 -5.33 -4.22 25.68
CA GLY A 127 -6.29 -3.48 24.84
C GLY A 127 -6.05 -1.96 24.80
N PRO A 128 -6.01 -1.26 25.96
CA PRO A 128 -5.78 0.19 25.99
C PRO A 128 -4.42 0.62 25.44
N GLU A 129 -3.39 -0.22 25.58
CA GLU A 129 -2.06 0.03 25.04
C GLU A 129 -2.06 -0.11 23.52
N PHE A 130 -2.70 -1.17 23.01
CA PHE A 130 -2.87 -1.42 21.58
C PHE A 130 -3.67 -0.29 20.91
N ASP A 131 -4.77 0.15 21.51
CA ASP A 131 -5.59 1.24 20.99
C ASP A 131 -4.78 2.55 20.92
N GLY A 132 -4.06 2.88 21.99
CA GLY A 132 -3.20 4.06 22.02
C GLY A 132 -2.02 4.00 21.05
N PHE A 133 -1.49 2.79 20.78
CA PHE A 133 -0.52 2.57 19.72
C PHE A 133 -1.14 2.79 18.34
N LEU A 134 -2.30 2.19 18.08
CA LEU A 134 -2.99 2.24 16.80
C LEU A 134 -3.35 3.68 16.42
N ASP A 135 -3.89 4.46 17.35
CA ASP A 135 -4.23 5.87 17.13
C ASP A 135 -3.01 6.69 16.71
N LYS A 136 -1.89 6.53 17.42
CA LYS A 136 -0.62 7.21 17.09
C LYS A 136 -0.09 6.76 15.75
N TRP A 137 -0.15 5.46 15.46
CA TRP A 137 0.34 4.90 14.22
C TRP A 137 -0.49 5.39 13.02
N VAL A 138 -1.81 5.40 13.12
CA VAL A 138 -2.71 5.91 12.07
C VAL A 138 -2.49 7.40 11.83
N ALA A 139 -2.35 8.19 12.89
CA ALA A 139 -2.05 9.62 12.78
C ALA A 139 -0.72 9.87 12.07
N ALA A 140 0.32 9.07 12.40
CA ALA A 140 1.62 9.14 11.73
C ALA A 140 1.52 8.72 10.26
N ALA A 141 0.87 7.59 9.96
CA ALA A 141 0.69 7.07 8.61
C ALA A 141 -0.11 8.01 7.71
N ALA A 142 -1.07 8.77 8.26
CA ALA A 142 -1.82 9.80 7.55
C ALA A 142 -1.06 11.14 7.43
N GLY A 143 0.13 11.23 8.03
CA GLY A 143 0.98 12.41 8.07
C GLY A 143 1.67 12.70 6.74
N PRO A 144 2.20 13.93 6.58
CA PRO A 144 2.77 14.41 5.32
C PRO A 144 4.00 13.62 4.86
N ASP A 145 4.70 12.96 5.78
CA ASP A 145 5.90 12.16 5.48
C ASP A 145 5.55 10.92 4.63
N TYR A 146 4.34 10.38 4.79
CA TYR A 146 3.88 9.19 4.07
C TYR A 146 2.90 9.58 2.94
N VAL A 147 1.84 10.33 3.23
CA VAL A 147 0.84 10.64 2.20
C VAL A 147 1.22 11.82 1.31
N GLY A 148 2.26 12.56 1.65
CA GLY A 148 2.66 13.80 1.00
C GLY A 148 1.97 15.05 1.54
N LYS A 149 2.59 16.21 1.29
CA LYS A 149 2.00 17.51 1.65
C LYS A 149 0.62 17.66 0.99
N ARG A 150 -0.40 18.08 1.76
CA ARG A 150 -1.68 18.51 1.18
C ARG A 150 -1.38 19.64 0.18
N GLY A 151 -1.82 19.47 -1.07
CA GLY A 151 -1.68 20.51 -2.09
C GLY A 151 -2.15 21.85 -1.52
N ARG A 152 -1.28 22.85 -1.55
CA ARG A 152 -1.60 24.20 -1.09
C ARG A 152 -2.75 24.70 -1.98
N ARG A 153 -3.94 24.95 -1.43
CA ARG A 153 -4.95 25.76 -2.12
C ARG A 153 -4.30 27.13 -2.34
N ARG A 154 -3.95 27.43 -3.59
CA ARG A 154 -3.66 28.79 -4.03
C ARG A 154 -4.96 29.43 -4.45
#